data_AF-A0A820N745-F1
#
_entry.id   AF-A0A820N745-F1
#
_cell.length_a   1.000
_cell.length_b   1.000
_cell.length_c   1.000
_cell.angle_alpha   90.00
_cell.angle_beta   90.00
_cell.angle_gamma   90.00
#
_symmetry.space_group_name_H-M   'P 1'
#
loop_
_entity.id
_entity.type
_entity.pdbx_description
1 polymer ?
#
loop_
_entity_poly.entity_id
_entity_poly.type
_entity_poly.pdbx_seq_one_letter_code
_entity_poly.pdbx_strand_id
1 'polypeptide(L)'
;MITFTGLNSQIPSTTILSLTELIFEEFQTQYSSSLSCPCSRIAIQYSKFLSVKPIVYHQVCSSYFISSNFLELLWGTVSYESYYWNGDMRILSTQFRLLVSLCFLVKNVIEQKIEILSSQELISVKALTRHSFQTQINSIINNFTVQAPASF
;
A
#
# COMPACT_ATOMS: atom_id res chain seq x y z
N MET A 1 -23.57 10.29 -65.67
CA MET A 1 -23.69 10.92 -64.34
C MET A 1 -23.07 9.98 -63.32
N ILE A 2 -21.92 10.38 -62.79
CA ILE A 2 -21.17 9.90 -61.60
C ILE A 2 -21.01 8.38 -61.42
N THR A 3 -19.84 7.86 -61.79
CA THR A 3 -19.31 6.56 -61.32
C THR A 3 -18.57 6.76 -60.00
N PHE A 4 -19.03 6.13 -58.92
CA PHE A 4 -18.30 6.08 -57.65
C PHE A 4 -17.27 4.94 -57.70
N THR A 5 -15.99 5.30 -57.71
CA THR A 5 -14.90 4.36 -57.38
C THR A 5 -14.54 4.55 -55.92
N GLY A 6 -14.99 3.64 -55.05
CA GLY A 6 -14.60 3.59 -53.65
C GLY A 6 -13.31 2.77 -53.48
N LEU A 7 -12.24 3.41 -53.03
CA LEU A 7 -11.02 2.72 -52.61
C LEU A 7 -11.24 2.13 -51.21
N ASN A 8 -11.36 0.80 -51.13
CA ASN A 8 -11.40 0.09 -49.86
C ASN A 8 -9.96 -0.22 -49.43
N SER A 9 -9.36 0.64 -48.60
CA SER A 9 -8.03 0.39 -48.05
C SER A 9 -8.15 -0.53 -46.83
N GLN A 10 -7.67 -1.77 -46.96
CA GLN A 10 -7.49 -2.67 -45.82
C GLN A 10 -6.08 -2.48 -45.28
N ILE A 11 -5.95 -2.10 -44.00
CA ILE A 11 -4.66 -1.97 -43.34
C ILE A 11 -4.25 -3.36 -42.84
N PRO A 12 -3.14 -3.95 -43.33
CA PRO A 12 -2.66 -5.24 -42.84
C PRO A 12 -2.20 -5.10 -41.37
N SER A 13 -2.74 -5.92 -40.48
CA SER A 13 -2.35 -5.98 -39.08
C SER A 13 -1.42 -7.17 -38.83
N THR A 14 -0.32 -6.96 -38.12
CA THR A 14 0.55 -8.03 -37.63
C THR A 14 0.30 -8.29 -36.14
N THR A 15 0.22 -9.55 -35.74
CA THR A 15 0.05 -9.94 -34.34
C THR A 15 1.33 -10.55 -33.82
N ILE A 16 1.80 -10.08 -32.67
CA ILE A 16 3.01 -10.58 -32.00
C ILE A 16 2.59 -11.19 -30.66
N LEU A 17 2.92 -12.47 -30.45
CA LEU A 17 2.37 -13.28 -29.36
C LEU A 17 3.14 -13.17 -28.04
N SER A 18 4.39 -12.69 -28.05
CA SER A 18 5.12 -12.32 -26.84
C SER A 18 5.90 -11.04 -27.07
N LEU A 19 5.51 -9.98 -26.35
CA LEU A 19 6.25 -8.72 -26.30
C LEU A 19 6.97 -8.63 -24.95
N THR A 20 8.26 -8.31 -25.00
CA THR A 20 8.98 -7.85 -23.82
C THR A 20 8.59 -6.40 -23.52
N GLU A 21 8.81 -5.94 -22.28
CA GLU A 21 8.57 -4.54 -21.89
C GLU A 21 9.31 -3.57 -22.81
N LEU A 22 10.59 -3.83 -23.12
CA LEU A 22 11.41 -2.96 -23.98
C LEU A 22 10.84 -2.80 -25.39
N ILE A 23 10.42 -3.91 -26.03
CA ILE A 23 9.84 -3.86 -27.38
C ILE A 23 8.49 -3.15 -27.35
N PHE A 24 7.69 -3.37 -26.30
CA PHE A 24 6.43 -2.65 -26.11
C PHE A 24 6.66 -1.14 -26.02
N GLU A 25 7.61 -0.68 -25.21
CA GLU A 25 7.91 0.75 -25.07
C GLU A 25 8.41 1.37 -26.39
N GLU A 26 9.25 0.65 -27.14
CA GLU A 26 9.73 1.07 -28.45
C GLU A 26 8.57 1.22 -29.45
N PHE A 27 7.73 0.20 -29.58
CA PHE A 27 6.58 0.23 -30.48
C PHE A 27 5.53 1.25 -30.04
N GLN A 28 5.33 1.44 -28.74
CA GLN A 28 4.41 2.46 -28.23
C GLN A 28 4.91 3.86 -28.59
N THR A 29 6.23 4.07 -28.66
CA THR A 29 6.83 5.33 -29.10
C THR A 29 6.67 5.52 -30.62
N GLN A 30 6.92 4.48 -31.42
CA GLN A 30 6.94 4.57 -32.88
C GLN A 30 5.54 4.51 -33.52
N TYR A 31 4.61 3.78 -32.90
CA TYR A 31 3.30 3.43 -33.46
C TYR A 31 2.15 3.77 -32.50
N SER A 32 2.29 4.80 -31.67
CA SER A 32 1.32 5.17 -30.61
C SER A 32 -0.14 5.24 -31.05
N SER A 33 -0.42 5.64 -32.29
CA SER A 33 -1.78 5.82 -32.84
C SER A 33 -2.40 4.53 -33.39
N SER A 34 -1.60 3.52 -33.72
CA SER A 34 -2.06 2.27 -34.36
C SER A 34 -1.79 1.02 -33.52
N LEU A 35 -0.87 1.10 -32.56
CA LEU A 35 -0.54 0.00 -31.66
C LEU A 35 -1.71 -0.29 -30.71
N SER A 36 -2.12 -1.56 -30.66
CA SER A 36 -3.13 -2.05 -29.72
C SER A 36 -2.58 -3.26 -28.97
N CYS A 37 -2.36 -3.09 -27.67
CA CYS A 37 -1.90 -4.15 -26.78
C CYS A 37 -2.97 -4.42 -25.72
N PRO A 38 -3.99 -5.24 -26.01
CA PRO A 38 -4.99 -5.62 -25.03
C PRO A 38 -4.38 -6.52 -23.95
N CYS A 39 -4.80 -6.33 -22.70
CA CYS A 39 -4.35 -7.18 -21.60
C CYS A 39 -5.06 -8.54 -21.66
N SER A 40 -4.31 -9.63 -21.43
CA SER A 40 -4.91 -10.96 -21.23
C SER A 40 -5.69 -11.07 -19.91
N ARG A 41 -5.32 -10.23 -18.93
CA ARG A 41 -6.03 -10.05 -17.65
C ARG A 41 -6.20 -8.56 -17.39
N ILE A 42 -7.44 -8.12 -17.26
CA ILE A 42 -7.75 -6.69 -17.08
C ILE A 42 -7.61 -6.23 -15.63
N ALA A 43 -7.55 -7.15 -14.67
CA ALA A 43 -7.45 -6.88 -13.25
C ALA A 43 -6.32 -7.72 -12.64
N ILE A 44 -5.42 -7.06 -11.91
CA ILE A 44 -4.30 -7.70 -11.22
C ILE A 44 -4.21 -7.14 -9.80
N GLN A 45 -4.34 -8.01 -8.81
CA GLN A 45 -4.18 -7.63 -7.40
C GLN A 45 -2.79 -7.02 -7.13
N TYR A 46 -2.75 -5.95 -6.34
CA TYR A 46 -1.51 -5.29 -5.94
C TYR A 46 -0.55 -6.24 -5.24
N SER A 47 -1.05 -7.20 -4.46
CA SER A 47 -0.25 -8.25 -3.83
C SER A 47 0.66 -9.05 -4.78
N LYS A 48 0.39 -9.04 -6.10
CA LYS A 48 1.21 -9.73 -7.10
C LYS A 48 2.47 -8.97 -7.52
N PHE A 49 2.52 -7.66 -7.31
CA PHE A 49 3.61 -6.83 -7.82
C PHE A 49 4.05 -5.70 -6.87
N LEU A 50 3.30 -5.45 -5.80
CA LEU A 50 3.57 -4.45 -4.77
C LEU A 50 3.73 -5.14 -3.41
N SER A 51 4.77 -4.74 -2.67
CA SER A 51 5.03 -5.21 -1.31
C SER A 51 5.24 -4.01 -0.39
N VAL A 52 4.28 -3.78 0.50
CA VAL A 52 4.32 -2.68 1.48
C VAL A 52 4.55 -3.26 2.86
N LYS A 53 5.56 -2.75 3.57
CA LYS A 53 5.88 -3.15 4.94
C LYS A 53 6.19 -1.91 5.79
N PRO A 54 5.72 -1.83 7.05
CA PRO A 54 6.12 -0.78 7.95
C PRO A 54 7.62 -0.89 8.23
N ILE A 55 8.37 0.21 8.07
CA ILE A 55 9.81 0.22 8.34
C ILE A 55 10.05 0.26 9.86
N VAL A 56 9.41 1.21 10.55
CA VAL A 56 9.51 1.41 12.00
C VAL A 56 8.20 2.00 12.51
N TYR A 57 7.68 1.46 13.61
CA TYR A 57 6.62 2.11 14.40
C TYR A 57 7.23 3.15 15.33
N HIS A 58 6.43 4.08 15.86
CA HIS A 58 6.93 5.09 16.81
C HIS A 58 7.77 4.42 17.92
N GLN A 59 8.94 4.99 18.24
CA GLN A 59 9.94 4.36 19.11
C GLN A 59 9.38 3.90 20.46
N VAL A 60 8.40 4.64 20.99
CA VAL A 60 7.71 4.30 22.23
C VAL A 60 7.01 2.93 22.17
N CYS A 61 6.50 2.53 21.01
CA CYS A 61 5.81 1.27 20.75
C CYS A 61 6.74 0.06 20.57
N SER A 62 8.04 0.29 20.75
CA SER A 62 9.09 -0.72 20.86
C SER A 62 9.96 -0.51 22.10
N SER A 63 9.55 0.39 23.01
CA SER A 63 10.32 0.75 24.20
C SER A 63 9.96 -0.13 25.40
N TYR A 64 10.78 -0.07 26.44
CA TYR A 64 10.51 -0.75 27.73
C TYR A 64 9.18 -0.32 28.36
N PHE A 65 8.69 0.89 28.07
CA PHE A 65 7.47 1.46 28.67
C PHE A 65 6.17 0.75 28.28
N ILE A 66 6.19 -0.04 27.21
CA ILE A 66 5.04 -0.85 26.80
C ILE A 66 5.19 -2.34 27.17
N SER A 67 6.26 -2.70 27.90
CA SER A 67 6.50 -4.08 28.32
C SER A 67 5.62 -4.47 29.52
N SER A 68 5.26 -5.75 29.61
CA SER A 68 4.57 -6.31 30.78
C SER A 68 5.31 -6.01 32.07
N ASN A 69 6.64 -6.19 32.08
CA ASN A 69 7.49 -5.98 33.26
C ASN A 69 7.37 -4.55 33.79
N PHE A 70 7.39 -3.55 32.91
CA PHE A 70 7.24 -2.15 33.32
C PHE A 70 5.84 -1.88 33.91
N LEU A 71 4.81 -2.44 33.30
CA LEU A 71 3.43 -2.30 33.80
C LEU A 71 3.21 -2.98 35.16
N GLU A 72 3.88 -4.11 35.40
CA GLU A 72 3.85 -4.84 36.69
C GLU A 72 4.55 -4.05 37.80
N LEU A 73 5.70 -3.44 37.50
CA LEU A 73 6.39 -2.54 38.43
C LEU A 73 5.50 -1.38 38.87
N LEU A 74 4.73 -0.79 37.96
CA LEU A 74 3.79 0.29 38.27
C LEU A 74 2.56 -0.17 39.06
N TRP A 75 2.24 -1.46 39.06
CA TRP A 75 1.06 -1.99 39.76
C TRP A 75 1.30 -2.31 41.24
N GLY A 76 2.56 -2.30 41.69
CA GLY A 76 2.90 -2.48 43.10
C GLY A 76 2.80 -3.93 43.60
N THR A 77 2.98 -4.92 42.74
CA THR A 77 3.09 -6.34 43.16
C THR A 77 4.40 -6.65 43.89
N VAL A 78 5.36 -5.73 43.89
CA VAL A 78 6.59 -5.81 44.67
C VAL A 78 6.33 -5.16 46.03
N SER A 79 6.41 -5.97 47.08
CA SER A 79 6.11 -5.69 48.49
C SER A 79 6.95 -4.58 49.13
N TYR A 80 6.79 -3.33 48.71
CA TYR A 80 7.33 -2.16 49.41
C TYR A 80 6.18 -1.27 49.91
N GLU A 81 5.93 -1.37 51.22
CA GLU A 81 4.86 -0.75 52.00
C GLU A 81 4.96 0.79 52.08
N SER A 82 4.76 1.49 50.96
CA SER A 82 4.67 2.95 50.95
C SER A 82 3.25 3.39 50.60
N TYR A 83 2.49 3.79 51.62
CA TYR A 83 1.09 4.24 51.50
C TYR A 83 0.93 5.48 50.60
N TYR A 84 1.99 6.29 50.47
CA TYR A 84 2.05 7.46 49.58
C TYR A 84 2.29 7.11 48.11
N TRP A 85 2.81 5.90 47.83
CA TRP A 85 3.20 5.47 46.48
C TRP A 85 2.03 4.95 45.64
N ASN A 86 0.89 4.64 46.27
CA ASN A 86 -0.19 3.90 45.63
C ASN A 86 -1.06 4.73 44.69
N GLY A 87 -1.32 6.01 44.99
CA GLY A 87 -2.18 6.87 44.16
C GLY A 87 -1.53 7.22 42.82
N ASP A 88 -0.33 7.79 42.88
CA ASP A 88 0.39 8.28 41.70
C ASP A 88 0.82 7.15 40.77
N MET A 89 1.25 5.99 41.31
CA MET A 89 1.62 4.85 40.48
C MET A 89 0.44 4.18 39.79
N ARG A 90 -0.74 4.17 40.42
CA ARG A 90 -1.97 3.70 39.75
C ARG A 90 -2.34 4.61 38.58
N ILE A 91 -2.27 5.94 38.76
CA ILE A 91 -2.52 6.90 37.69
C ILE A 91 -1.50 6.69 36.56
N LEU A 92 -0.21 6.62 36.87
CA LEU A 92 0.83 6.33 35.88
C LEU A 92 0.61 5.00 35.15
N SER A 93 0.25 3.93 35.87
CA SER A 93 -0.07 2.62 35.29
C SER A 93 -1.20 2.72 34.27
N THR A 94 -2.25 3.50 34.55
CA THR A 94 -3.34 3.71 33.59
C THR A 94 -2.89 4.43 32.32
N GLN A 95 -2.02 5.44 32.43
CA GLN A 95 -1.48 6.15 31.27
C GLN A 95 -0.61 5.23 30.39
N PHE A 96 0.24 4.41 30.99
CA PHE A 96 1.06 3.47 30.24
C PHE A 96 0.25 2.30 29.64
N ARG A 97 -0.84 1.87 30.27
CA ARG A 97 -1.79 0.92 29.66
C ARG A 97 -2.50 1.52 28.45
N LEU A 98 -2.89 2.80 28.54
CA LEU A 98 -3.44 3.52 27.40
C LEU A 98 -2.41 3.57 26.27
N LEU A 99 -1.15 3.89 26.58
CA LEU A 99 -0.06 3.88 25.60
C LEU A 99 0.14 2.51 24.94
N VAL A 100 0.10 1.40 25.71
CA VAL A 100 0.15 0.03 25.17
C VAL A 100 -1.01 -0.22 24.21
N SER A 101 -2.22 0.18 24.61
CA SER A 101 -3.43 0.01 23.80
C SER A 101 -3.35 0.82 22.50
N LEU A 102 -2.86 2.06 22.56
CA LEU A 102 -2.63 2.90 21.38
C LEU A 102 -1.58 2.27 20.45
N CYS A 103 -0.46 1.79 20.99
CA CYS A 103 0.57 1.13 20.20
C CYS A 103 0.06 -0.15 19.52
N PHE A 104 -0.75 -0.94 20.20
CA PHE A 104 -1.40 -2.12 19.63
C PHE A 104 -2.40 -1.73 18.53
N LEU A 105 -3.24 -0.73 18.79
CA LEU A 105 -4.22 -0.25 17.85
C LEU A 105 -3.57 0.29 16.57
N VAL A 106 -2.51 1.09 16.70
CA VAL A 106 -1.74 1.61 15.55
C VAL A 106 -1.18 0.47 14.70
N LYS A 107 -0.58 -0.56 15.32
CA LYS A 107 -0.05 -1.73 14.61
C LYS A 107 -1.15 -2.43 13.81
N ASN A 108 -2.27 -2.75 14.46
CA ASN A 108 -3.39 -3.43 13.80
C ASN A 108 -4.01 -2.60 12.68
N VAL A 109 -4.18 -1.29 12.89
CA VAL A 109 -4.74 -0.41 11.86
C VAL A 109 -3.83 -0.36 10.64
N ILE A 110 -2.52 -0.24 10.85
CA ILE A 110 -1.54 -0.24 9.74
C ILE A 110 -1.56 -1.58 9.02
N GLU A 111 -1.54 -2.71 9.73
CA GLU A 111 -1.59 -4.05 9.15
C GLU A 111 -2.87 -4.25 8.33
N GLN A 112 -4.04 -3.88 8.89
CA GLN A 112 -5.31 -3.94 8.18
C GLN A 112 -5.33 -3.08 6.92
N LYS A 113 -4.76 -1.87 6.98
CA LYS A 113 -4.66 -0.98 5.81
C LYS A 113 -3.76 -1.58 4.73
N ILE A 114 -2.66 -2.24 5.11
CA ILE A 114 -1.77 -2.95 4.17
C ILE A 114 -2.49 -4.13 3.51
N GLU A 115 -3.26 -4.90 4.26
CA GLU A 115 -4.08 -6.00 3.72
C GLU A 115 -5.11 -5.50 2.72
N ILE A 116 -5.84 -4.43 3.08
CA ILE A 116 -6.81 -3.78 2.18
C ILE A 116 -6.12 -3.34 0.89
N LEU A 117 -5.00 -2.60 0.99
CA LEU A 117 -4.25 -2.16 -0.19
C LEU A 117 -3.82 -3.36 -1.05
N SER A 118 -3.30 -4.42 -0.43
CA SER A 118 -2.80 -5.60 -1.13
C SER A 118 -3.91 -6.37 -1.86
N SER A 119 -5.15 -6.28 -1.37
CA SER A 119 -6.34 -6.88 -2.00
C SER A 119 -6.92 -6.07 -3.17
N GLN A 120 -6.57 -4.78 -3.29
CA GLN A 120 -7.01 -3.93 -4.40
C GLN A 120 -6.35 -4.34 -5.71
N GLU A 121 -6.97 -3.96 -6.83
CA GLU A 121 -6.57 -4.38 -8.16
C GLU A 121 -6.19 -3.20 -9.05
N LEU A 122 -5.16 -3.39 -9.87
CA LEU A 122 -4.88 -2.53 -11.01
C LEU A 122 -5.79 -2.95 -12.15
N ILE A 123 -6.66 -2.03 -12.58
CA ILE A 123 -7.60 -2.28 -13.68
C ILE A 123 -7.09 -1.58 -14.94
N SER A 124 -6.78 -2.36 -15.99
CA SER A 124 -6.43 -1.83 -17.30
C SER A 124 -6.80 -2.77 -18.43
N VAL A 125 -7.50 -2.25 -19.43
CA VAL A 125 -7.86 -3.00 -20.65
C VAL A 125 -6.71 -3.08 -21.67
N LYS A 126 -5.72 -2.19 -21.55
CA LYS A 126 -4.53 -2.14 -22.42
C LYS A 126 -3.25 -2.13 -21.59
N ALA A 127 -2.16 -2.58 -22.19
CA ALA A 127 -0.85 -2.48 -21.56
C ALA A 127 -0.54 -1.01 -21.25
N LEU A 128 -0.07 -0.76 -20.02
CA LEU A 128 0.36 0.56 -19.58
C LEU A 128 1.84 0.74 -19.91
N THR A 129 2.22 1.94 -20.33
CA THR A 129 3.66 2.31 -20.36
C THR A 129 4.22 2.30 -18.95
N ARG A 130 5.52 2.05 -18.83
CA ARG A 130 6.28 2.11 -17.59
C ARG A 130 6.04 3.42 -16.86
N HIS A 131 6.05 4.54 -17.58
CA HIS A 131 5.78 5.84 -17.01
C HIS A 131 4.36 5.93 -16.42
N SER A 132 3.35 5.46 -17.16
CA SER A 132 1.95 5.47 -16.71
C SER A 132 1.74 4.56 -15.50
N PHE A 133 2.32 3.35 -15.54
CA PHE A 133 2.31 2.40 -14.44
C PHE A 133 2.96 3.00 -13.20
N GLN A 134 4.20 3.50 -13.30
CA GLN A 134 4.92 4.11 -12.18
C GLN A 134 4.17 5.32 -11.61
N THR A 135 3.59 6.16 -12.45
CA THR A 135 2.84 7.34 -12.01
C THR A 135 1.60 6.93 -11.20
N GLN A 136 0.84 5.95 -11.69
CA GLN A 136 -0.33 5.43 -10.97
C GLN A 136 0.06 4.79 -9.65
N ILE A 137 1.06 3.90 -9.65
CA ILE A 137 1.51 3.21 -8.44
C ILE A 137 2.08 4.19 -7.41
N ASN A 138 2.87 5.19 -7.83
CA ASN A 138 3.38 6.21 -6.92
C ASN A 138 2.25 7.05 -6.31
N SER A 139 1.22 7.39 -7.10
CA SER A 139 0.04 8.09 -6.58
C SER A 139 -0.69 7.26 -5.51
N ILE A 140 -0.87 5.96 -5.75
CA ILE A 140 -1.48 5.03 -4.80
C ILE A 140 -0.66 4.92 -3.52
N ILE A 141 0.67 4.75 -3.63
CA ILE A 141 1.57 4.67 -2.47
C ILE A 141 1.55 5.98 -1.68
N ASN A 142 1.55 7.13 -2.34
CA ASN A 142 1.48 8.43 -1.68
C ASN A 142 0.16 8.61 -0.94
N ASN A 143 -0.96 8.25 -1.57
CA ASN A 143 -2.27 8.29 -0.93
C ASN A 143 -2.33 7.36 0.30
N PHE A 144 -1.80 6.14 0.18
CA PHE A 144 -1.69 5.21 1.31
C PHE A 144 -0.86 5.81 2.45
N THR A 145 0.28 6.44 2.13
CA THR A 145 1.20 7.03 3.11
C THR A 145 0.58 8.23 3.85
N VAL A 146 -0.27 9.02 3.20
CA VAL A 146 -0.98 10.14 3.85
C VAL A 146 -2.13 9.64 4.73
N GLN A 147 -2.83 8.59 4.31
CA GLN A 147 -3.99 8.05 5.04
C GLN A 147 -3.61 7.13 6.22
N ALA A 148 -2.45 6.48 6.17
CA ALA A 148 -2.01 5.55 7.20
C ALA A 148 -1.69 6.19 8.58
N PRO A 149 -1.01 7.36 8.68
CA PRO A 149 -0.76 8.04 9.95
C PRO A 149 -1.91 8.92 10.43
N ALA A 150 -2.84 9.33 9.55
CA ALA A 150 -3.91 10.29 9.88
C ALA A 150 -5.05 9.75 10.75
N SER A 151 -4.97 8.49 11.21
CA SER A 151 -5.99 7.87 12.06
C SER A 151 -5.75 8.01 13.57
N PHE A 152 -4.79 8.83 14.02
CA PHE A 152 -4.58 9.17 15.44
C PHE A 152 -4.12 10.61 15.66
#